data_AF-A0A519SJB7-F1
#
_entry.id   AF-A0A519SJB7-F1
#
_cell.length_a   1.000
_cell.length_b   1.000
_cell.length_c   1.000
_cell.angle_alpha   90.00
_cell.angle_beta   90.00
_cell.angle_gamma   90.00
#
_symmetry.space_group_name_H-M   'P 1'
#
loop_
_entity.id
_entity.type
_entity.pdbx_description
1 polymer ?
#
loop_
_entity_poly.entity_id
_entity_poly.type
_entity_poly.pdbx_seq_one_letter_code
_entity_poly.pdbx_strand_id
1 'polypeptide(L)'
;MAFLSRPVLLTLAAALCLLPLGVLAWYSHPALDDFAIGHHLRSRSMAQYVAEVYGHSSGRYAASLFSVVLKFFGAHPGSYQALIFANLAGFVLSLYAVGLSLVRNLSHARHLAWALGGLLTVAALVNFPWPAEGLFWLTGSVAYLYPATGTGLLAALLAYLYTAPTQPYRLLWAGAIIIGFLVPGFSEITALLLPLVY
;
A
#
# COMPACT_ATOMS: atom_id res chain seq x y z
N MET A 1 -3.24 38.29 10.66
CA MET A 1 -4.06 37.12 11.09
C MET A 1 -3.74 35.97 10.15
N ALA A 2 -2.99 34.96 10.59
CA ALA A 2 -2.92 33.71 9.85
C ALA A 2 -4.16 32.89 10.24
N PHE A 3 -5.15 32.82 9.34
CA PHE A 3 -6.44 32.16 9.59
C PHE A 3 -6.35 30.64 9.74
N LEU A 4 -5.17 30.04 9.45
CA LEU A 4 -4.96 28.59 9.46
C LEU A 4 -3.69 28.23 10.25
N SER A 5 -3.76 27.16 11.05
CA SER A 5 -2.59 26.64 11.77
C SER A 5 -1.60 25.97 10.81
N ARG A 6 -0.30 25.98 11.14
CA ARG A 6 0.75 25.34 10.31
C ARG A 6 0.44 23.88 9.94
N PRO A 7 -0.05 23.02 10.85
CA PRO A 7 -0.37 21.65 10.49
C PRO A 7 -1.52 21.55 9.49
N VAL A 8 -2.52 22.44 9.58
CA VAL A 8 -3.62 22.49 8.60
C VAL A 8 -3.09 22.89 7.22
N LEU A 9 -2.19 23.86 7.14
CA LEU A 9 -1.57 24.25 5.88
C LEU A 9 -0.78 23.10 5.24
N LEU A 10 -0.02 22.34 6.04
CA LEU A 10 0.72 21.16 5.56
C LEU A 10 -0.21 20.05 5.06
N THR A 11 -1.31 19.79 5.76
CA THR A 11 -2.32 18.82 5.31
C THR A 11 -2.96 19.25 3.99
N LEU A 12 -3.30 20.54 3.84
CA LEU A 12 -3.86 21.07 2.60
C LEU A 12 -2.86 20.99 1.45
N ALA A 13 -1.58 21.28 1.71
CA ALA A 13 -0.52 21.13 0.71
C ALA A 13 -0.37 19.66 0.27
N ALA A 14 -0.37 18.70 1.19
CA ALA A 14 -0.32 17.29 0.86
C ALA A 14 -1.56 16.85 0.05
N ALA A 15 -2.76 17.31 0.42
CA ALA A 15 -3.98 17.04 -0.34
C ALA A 15 -3.91 17.61 -1.77
N LEU A 16 -3.35 18.81 -1.94
CA LEU A 16 -3.13 19.42 -3.25
C LEU A 16 -2.14 18.61 -4.10
N CYS A 17 -1.08 18.05 -3.49
CA CYS A 17 -0.13 17.15 -4.16
C CYS A 17 -0.77 15.82 -4.61
N LEU A 18 -1.79 15.34 -3.90
CA LEU A 18 -2.49 14.10 -4.25
C LEU A 18 -3.54 14.29 -5.37
N LEU A 19 -4.06 15.51 -5.54
CA LEU A 19 -5.13 15.78 -6.49
C LEU A 19 -4.75 15.39 -7.93
N PRO A 20 -3.56 15.73 -8.47
CA PRO A 20 -3.14 15.27 -9.79
C PRO A 20 -3.12 13.74 -9.92
N LEU A 21 -2.68 13.01 -8.88
CA LEU A 21 -2.68 11.55 -8.90
C LEU A 21 -4.09 10.96 -8.92
N GLY A 22 -5.02 11.59 -8.20
CA GLY A 22 -6.44 11.26 -8.29
C GLY A 22 -7.00 11.49 -9.69
N VAL A 23 -6.71 12.64 -10.31
CA VAL A 23 -7.12 12.89 -11.70
C VAL A 23 -6.52 11.85 -12.64
N LEU A 24 -5.24 11.51 -12.52
CA LEU A 24 -4.59 10.50 -13.35
C LEU A 24 -5.17 9.10 -13.16
N ALA A 25 -5.54 8.72 -11.93
CA ALA A 25 -6.19 7.43 -11.65
C ALA A 25 -7.49 7.24 -12.45
N TRP A 26 -8.21 8.33 -12.75
CA TRP A 26 -9.40 8.29 -13.60
C TRP A 26 -9.10 7.95 -15.07
N TYR A 27 -7.90 8.30 -15.54
CA TYR A 27 -7.44 8.01 -16.91
C TYR A 27 -6.66 6.68 -17.01
N SER A 28 -6.54 5.94 -15.91
CA SER A 28 -5.84 4.66 -15.90
C SER A 28 -6.62 3.58 -16.64
N HIS A 29 -5.90 2.80 -17.44
CA HIS A 29 -6.43 1.65 -18.18
C HIS A 29 -5.55 0.43 -17.92
N PRO A 30 -6.07 -0.80 -18.11
CA PRO A 30 -5.27 -2.01 -17.97
C PRO A 30 -4.00 -1.95 -18.81
N ALA A 31 -2.87 -2.23 -18.18
CA ALA A 31 -1.58 -2.35 -18.84
C ALA A 31 -1.44 -3.73 -19.51
N LEU A 32 -0.43 -3.88 -20.37
CA LEU A 32 -0.19 -5.13 -21.10
C LEU A 32 -0.01 -6.33 -20.14
N ASP A 33 0.71 -6.11 -19.04
CA ASP A 33 1.00 -7.13 -18.03
C ASP A 33 -0.27 -7.66 -17.35
N ASP A 34 -1.29 -6.81 -17.20
CA ASP A 34 -2.58 -7.19 -16.61
C ASP A 34 -3.32 -8.20 -17.52
N PHE A 35 -3.13 -8.13 -18.83
CA PHE A 35 -3.70 -9.09 -19.80
C PHE A 35 -2.93 -10.41 -19.84
N ALA A 36 -1.63 -10.42 -19.57
CA ALA A 36 -0.78 -11.62 -19.59
C ALA A 36 -1.25 -12.66 -18.55
N ILE A 37 -1.59 -12.18 -17.35
CA ILE A 37 -2.21 -13.00 -16.29
C ILE A 37 -3.54 -13.58 -16.79
N GLY A 38 -4.33 -12.73 -17.44
CA GLY A 38 -5.59 -13.08 -18.09
C GLY A 38 -5.43 -14.27 -19.02
N HIS A 39 -4.44 -14.21 -19.91
CA HIS A 39 -4.09 -15.22 -20.89
C HIS A 39 -3.65 -16.55 -20.25
N HIS A 40 -2.71 -16.54 -19.31
CA HIS A 40 -2.24 -17.76 -18.65
C HIS A 40 -3.35 -18.51 -17.90
N LEU A 41 -4.23 -17.76 -17.24
CA LEU A 41 -5.35 -18.34 -16.50
C LEU A 41 -6.53 -18.78 -17.41
N ARG A 42 -6.40 -18.74 -18.74
CA ARG A 42 -7.34 -19.42 -19.67
C ARG A 42 -7.02 -20.90 -19.85
N SER A 43 -5.75 -21.27 -19.74
CA SER A 43 -5.27 -22.63 -19.98
C SER A 43 -4.72 -23.31 -18.72
N ARG A 44 -4.60 -22.58 -17.61
CA ARG A 44 -4.04 -23.07 -16.34
C ARG A 44 -4.95 -22.75 -15.16
N SER A 45 -4.90 -23.58 -14.13
CA SER A 45 -5.54 -23.29 -12.85
C SER A 45 -4.77 -22.20 -12.09
N MET A 46 -5.42 -21.60 -11.09
CA MET A 46 -4.82 -20.58 -10.23
C MET A 46 -3.59 -21.11 -9.48
N ALA A 47 -3.69 -22.32 -8.95
CA ALA A 47 -2.58 -22.97 -8.25
C ALA A 47 -1.39 -23.22 -9.20
N GLN A 48 -1.66 -23.65 -10.44
CA GLN A 48 -0.62 -23.85 -11.45
C GLN A 48 0.09 -22.54 -11.81
N TYR A 49 -0.67 -21.46 -12.01
CA TYR A 49 -0.10 -20.15 -12.28
C TYR A 49 0.78 -19.66 -11.11
N VAL A 50 0.26 -19.70 -9.88
CA VAL A 50 1.02 -19.24 -8.70
C VAL A 50 2.30 -20.06 -8.52
N ALA A 51 2.23 -21.39 -8.66
CA ALA A 51 3.39 -22.26 -8.54
C ALA A 51 4.44 -22.00 -9.63
N GLU A 52 4.02 -21.76 -10.87
CA GLU A 52 4.92 -21.44 -11.97
C GLU A 52 5.59 -20.07 -11.79
N VAL A 53 4.81 -19.02 -11.56
CA VAL A 53 5.32 -17.65 -11.43
C VAL A 53 6.22 -17.50 -10.20
N TYR A 54 5.89 -18.18 -9.10
CA TYR A 54 6.77 -18.26 -7.94
C TYR A 54 8.04 -19.05 -8.26
N GLY A 55 7.93 -20.25 -8.82
CA GLY A 55 9.07 -21.16 -9.01
C GLY A 55 10.01 -20.81 -10.15
N HIS A 56 9.54 -20.09 -11.18
CA HIS A 56 10.28 -19.92 -12.44
C HIS A 56 10.39 -18.48 -12.94
N SER A 57 9.71 -17.51 -12.30
CA SER A 57 9.71 -16.12 -12.79
C SER A 57 10.14 -15.10 -11.73
N SER A 58 9.38 -14.98 -10.64
CA SER A 58 9.56 -13.89 -9.69
C SER A 58 10.07 -14.30 -8.31
N GLY A 59 9.83 -15.54 -7.85
CA GLY A 59 10.13 -15.93 -6.46
C GLY A 59 9.27 -15.22 -5.41
N ARG A 60 8.28 -14.42 -5.79
CA ARG A 60 7.47 -13.57 -4.90
C ARG A 60 6.11 -14.22 -4.64
N TYR A 61 5.98 -14.92 -3.51
CA TYR A 61 4.77 -15.72 -3.25
C TYR A 61 3.51 -14.86 -3.06
N ALA A 62 3.60 -13.73 -2.35
CA ALA A 62 2.45 -12.87 -2.10
C ALA A 62 2.06 -12.10 -3.38
N ALA A 63 3.04 -11.57 -4.13
CA ALA A 63 2.75 -10.94 -5.42
C ALA A 63 2.08 -11.93 -6.38
N SER A 64 2.59 -13.17 -6.47
CA SER A 64 2.02 -14.22 -7.33
C SER A 64 0.57 -14.52 -6.96
N LEU A 65 0.27 -14.66 -5.67
CA LEU A 65 -1.09 -14.92 -5.17
C LEU A 65 -2.05 -13.74 -5.46
N PHE A 66 -1.64 -12.53 -5.11
CA PHE A 66 -2.50 -11.33 -5.24
C PHE A 66 -2.75 -10.95 -6.69
N SER A 67 -1.78 -11.20 -7.57
CA SER A 67 -1.94 -11.01 -9.02
C SER A 67 -3.10 -11.84 -9.61
N VAL A 68 -3.30 -13.06 -9.09
CA VAL A 68 -4.43 -13.91 -9.49
C VAL A 68 -5.76 -13.42 -8.93
N VAL A 69 -5.79 -13.05 -7.64
CA VAL A 69 -7.02 -12.54 -6.99
C VAL A 69 -7.51 -11.29 -7.71
N LEU A 70 -6.60 -10.39 -8.07
CA LEU A 70 -6.95 -9.13 -8.71
C LEU A 70 -7.44 -9.29 -10.15
N LYS A 71 -7.14 -10.39 -10.85
CA LYS A 71 -7.76 -10.69 -12.16
C LYS A 71 -9.28 -10.71 -12.08
N PHE A 72 -9.86 -11.18 -10.97
CA PHE A 72 -11.32 -11.21 -10.81
C PHE A 72 -11.96 -9.83 -10.77
N PHE A 73 -11.18 -8.80 -10.43
CA PHE A 73 -11.66 -7.45 -10.23
C PHE A 73 -11.13 -6.47 -11.29
N GLY A 74 -9.97 -6.73 -11.88
CA GLY A 74 -9.13 -5.69 -12.48
C GLY A 74 -8.80 -5.82 -13.96
N ALA A 75 -9.42 -6.73 -14.71
CA ALA A 75 -9.30 -6.69 -16.19
C ALA A 75 -10.46 -5.94 -16.87
N HIS A 76 -11.47 -5.52 -16.10
CA HIS A 76 -12.66 -4.86 -16.65
C HIS A 76 -12.49 -3.33 -16.65
N PRO A 77 -12.68 -2.64 -17.80
CA PRO A 77 -12.48 -1.19 -17.92
C PRO A 77 -13.34 -0.33 -16.98
N GLY A 78 -14.44 -0.87 -16.43
CA GLY A 78 -15.32 -0.16 -15.50
C GLY A 78 -14.95 -0.29 -14.01
N SER A 79 -14.08 -1.23 -13.64
CA SER A 79 -13.63 -1.43 -12.25
C SER A 79 -12.15 -1.10 -12.05
N TYR A 80 -11.40 -0.96 -13.15
CA TYR A 80 -9.96 -0.69 -13.12
C TYR A 80 -9.62 0.61 -12.39
N GLN A 81 -10.24 1.73 -12.78
CA GLN A 81 -9.99 3.03 -12.16
C GLN A 81 -10.36 3.00 -10.68
N ALA A 82 -11.49 2.38 -10.33
CA ALA A 82 -11.93 2.25 -8.94
C ALA A 82 -10.91 1.48 -8.08
N LEU A 83 -10.30 0.41 -8.62
CA LEU A 83 -9.23 -0.32 -7.93
C LEU A 83 -7.96 0.52 -7.78
N ILE A 84 -7.55 1.22 -8.83
CA ILE A 84 -6.39 2.13 -8.76
C ILE A 84 -6.60 3.22 -7.70
N PHE A 85 -7.80 3.83 -7.68
CA PHE A 85 -8.17 4.78 -6.63
C PHE A 85 -8.16 4.16 -5.23
N ALA A 86 -8.72 2.97 -5.08
CA ALA A 86 -8.74 2.27 -3.80
C ALA A 86 -7.33 1.94 -3.30
N ASN A 87 -6.43 1.53 -4.20
CA ASN A 87 -5.04 1.23 -3.88
C ASN A 87 -4.28 2.50 -3.46
N LEU A 88 -4.44 3.60 -4.20
CA LEU A 88 -3.84 4.88 -3.85
C LEU A 88 -4.37 5.40 -2.51
N ALA A 89 -5.69 5.33 -2.29
CA ALA A 89 -6.31 5.72 -1.03
C ALA A 89 -5.82 4.84 0.13
N GLY A 90 -5.74 3.52 -0.06
CA GLY A 90 -5.21 2.59 0.93
C GLY A 90 -3.78 2.92 1.33
N PHE A 91 -2.93 3.22 0.34
CA PHE A 91 -1.56 3.65 0.58
C PHE A 91 -1.50 4.95 1.40
N VAL A 92 -2.22 5.99 0.99
CA VAL A 92 -2.27 7.26 1.71
C VAL A 92 -2.76 7.05 3.15
N LEU A 93 -3.87 6.31 3.33
CA LEU A 93 -4.44 6.02 4.64
C LEU A 93 -3.46 5.25 5.54
N SER A 94 -2.64 4.35 4.99
CA SER A 94 -1.61 3.64 5.76
C SER A 94 -0.57 4.61 6.35
N LEU A 95 -0.15 5.62 5.60
CA LEU A 95 0.82 6.61 6.06
C LEU A 95 0.21 7.61 7.05
N TYR A 96 -1.06 7.96 6.88
CA TYR A 96 -1.81 8.70 7.91
C TYR A 96 -1.98 7.90 9.20
N ALA A 97 -2.16 6.58 9.12
CA ALA A 97 -2.20 5.72 10.30
C ALA A 97 -0.86 5.72 11.05
N VAL A 98 0.27 5.72 10.32
CA VAL A 98 1.61 5.88 10.91
C VAL A 98 1.69 7.24 11.62
N GLY A 99 1.36 8.34 10.93
CA GLY A 99 1.36 9.68 11.53
C GLY A 99 0.52 9.77 12.81
N LEU A 100 -0.66 9.14 12.82
CA LEU A 100 -1.53 9.06 14.00
C LEU A 100 -0.91 8.24 15.13
N SER A 101 -0.29 7.11 14.83
CA SER A 101 0.36 6.27 15.85
C SER A 101 1.53 6.97 16.55
N LEU A 102 2.29 7.81 15.83
CA LEU A 102 3.46 8.51 16.36
C LEU A 102 3.11 9.59 17.38
N VAL A 103 1.93 10.20 17.27
CA VAL A 103 1.52 11.33 18.11
C VAL A 103 0.39 11.01 19.08
N ARG A 104 0.01 9.74 19.18
CA ARG A 104 -1.15 9.26 19.95
C ARG A 104 -1.14 9.69 21.42
N ASN A 105 0.03 9.82 22.04
CA ASN A 105 0.18 10.15 23.46
C ASN A 105 0.23 11.67 23.72
N LEU A 106 0.13 12.50 22.68
CA LEU A 106 0.15 13.95 22.80
C LEU A 106 -1.28 14.50 22.88
N SER A 107 -1.56 15.36 23.86
CA SER A 107 -2.85 16.05 23.95
C SER A 107 -3.01 17.01 22.76
N HIS A 108 -4.17 17.01 22.10
CA HIS A 108 -4.48 17.83 20.91
C HIS A 108 -3.68 17.53 19.61
N ALA A 109 -3.16 16.32 19.47
CA ALA A 109 -2.25 15.97 18.37
C ALA A 109 -2.89 15.66 17.01
N ARG A 110 -4.21 15.78 16.87
CA ARG A 110 -4.91 15.40 15.62
C ARG A 110 -4.37 16.18 14.42
N HIS A 111 -4.25 17.50 14.51
CA HIS A 111 -3.74 18.29 13.38
C HIS A 111 -2.28 17.96 13.05
N LEU A 112 -1.46 17.62 14.06
CA LEU A 112 -0.08 17.20 13.88
C LEU A 112 0.01 15.82 13.21
N ALA A 113 -0.83 14.85 13.62
CA ALA A 113 -0.92 13.53 12.98
C ALA A 113 -1.19 13.65 11.48
N TRP A 114 -2.12 14.54 11.10
CA TRP A 114 -2.50 14.75 9.71
C TRP A 114 -1.37 15.40 8.92
N ALA A 115 -0.67 16.39 9.51
CA ALA A 115 0.49 17.00 8.88
C ALA A 115 1.64 15.98 8.68
N LEU A 116 1.91 15.12 9.67
CA LEU A 116 2.90 14.06 9.57
C LEU A 116 2.51 13.01 8.52
N GLY A 117 1.26 12.55 8.52
CA GLY A 117 0.73 11.62 7.51
C GLY A 117 0.85 12.20 6.09
N GLY A 118 0.49 13.47 5.92
CA GLY A 118 0.66 14.21 4.66
C GLY A 118 2.12 14.32 4.23
N LEU A 119 3.02 14.68 5.15
CA LEU A 119 4.46 14.76 4.87
C LEU A 119 5.04 13.40 4.47
N LEU A 120 4.72 12.33 5.21
CA LEU A 120 5.12 10.97 4.90
C LEU A 120 4.60 10.54 3.53
N THR A 121 3.36 10.91 3.19
CA THR A 121 2.75 10.63 1.88
C THR A 121 3.53 11.31 0.76
N VAL A 122 3.80 12.61 0.87
CA VAL A 122 4.57 13.35 -0.14
C VAL A 122 5.98 12.77 -0.26
N ALA A 123 6.66 12.52 0.87
CA ALA A 123 7.99 11.93 0.87
C ALA A 123 8.01 10.55 0.20
N ALA A 124 7.03 9.71 0.50
CA ALA A 124 6.95 8.37 -0.08
C ALA A 124 6.66 8.41 -1.58
N LEU A 125 5.79 9.32 -2.05
CA LEU A 125 5.51 9.50 -3.49
C LEU A 125 6.71 10.03 -4.26
N VAL A 126 7.47 10.97 -3.69
CA VAL A 126 8.70 11.52 -4.31
C VAL A 126 9.78 10.45 -4.45
N ASN A 127 9.85 9.52 -3.50
CA ASN A 127 10.82 8.42 -3.51
C ASN A 127 10.26 7.13 -4.13
N PHE A 128 9.04 7.16 -4.67
CA PHE A 128 8.40 5.97 -5.19
C PHE A 128 9.08 5.54 -6.49
N PRO A 129 9.65 4.32 -6.57
CA PRO A 129 10.29 3.86 -7.78
C PRO A 129 9.22 3.69 -8.86
N TRP A 130 9.42 4.39 -10.00
CA TRP A 130 8.56 4.29 -11.19
C TRP A 130 7.07 4.51 -10.88
N PRO A 131 6.67 5.76 -10.55
CA PRO A 131 5.31 6.08 -10.10
C PRO A 131 4.21 5.67 -11.09
N ALA A 132 4.50 5.72 -12.40
CA ALA A 132 3.52 5.36 -13.42
C ALA A 132 3.09 3.89 -13.31
N GLU A 133 4.08 2.99 -13.25
CA GLU A 133 3.86 1.55 -13.15
C GLU A 133 3.27 1.18 -11.78
N GLY A 134 3.90 1.62 -10.69
CA GLY A 134 3.47 1.17 -9.37
C GLY A 134 2.16 1.78 -8.89
N LEU A 135 1.77 2.98 -9.34
CA LEU A 135 0.52 3.61 -8.91
C LEU A 135 -0.66 3.32 -9.84
N PHE A 136 -0.42 3.15 -11.14
CA PHE A 136 -1.51 3.11 -12.14
C PHE A 136 -1.62 1.80 -12.90
N TRP A 137 -0.65 0.87 -12.76
CA TRP A 137 -0.76 -0.48 -13.32
C TRP A 137 -1.12 -1.45 -12.20
N LEU A 138 -2.11 -2.31 -12.41
CA LEU A 138 -2.59 -3.18 -11.33
C LEU A 138 -1.51 -4.16 -10.88
N THR A 139 -0.83 -4.79 -11.84
CA THR A 139 0.35 -5.64 -11.62
C THR A 139 1.50 -4.89 -10.95
N GLY A 140 1.79 -3.66 -11.39
CA GLY A 140 2.79 -2.79 -10.74
C GLY A 140 2.42 -2.44 -9.30
N SER A 141 1.14 -2.10 -9.03
CA SER A 141 0.64 -1.84 -7.69
C SER A 141 0.81 -3.04 -6.76
N VAL A 142 0.58 -4.27 -7.26
CA VAL A 142 0.85 -5.49 -6.47
C VAL A 142 2.33 -5.59 -6.09
N ALA A 143 3.24 -5.30 -7.03
CA ALA A 143 4.67 -5.43 -6.78
C ALA A 143 5.24 -4.33 -5.86
N TYR A 144 4.72 -3.11 -5.93
CA TYR A 144 5.32 -1.95 -5.27
C TYR A 144 4.40 -1.28 -4.22
N LEU A 145 3.15 -1.01 -4.58
CA LEU A 145 2.25 -0.22 -3.75
C LEU A 145 1.65 -1.03 -2.59
N TYR A 146 1.34 -2.31 -2.83
CA TYR A 146 0.81 -3.24 -1.83
C TYR A 146 1.81 -3.50 -0.70
N PRO A 147 3.09 -3.86 -0.97
CA PRO A 147 4.07 -3.99 0.09
C PRO A 147 4.28 -2.67 0.84
N ALA A 148 4.36 -1.52 0.16
CA ALA A 148 4.51 -0.23 0.82
C ALA A 148 3.33 0.09 1.75
N THR A 149 2.11 -0.17 1.30
CA THR A 149 0.87 -0.04 2.10
C THR A 149 0.89 -0.98 3.29
N GLY A 150 1.26 -2.25 3.06
CA GLY A 150 1.39 -3.26 4.11
C GLY A 150 2.43 -2.89 5.17
N THR A 151 3.60 -2.37 4.77
CA THR A 151 4.63 -1.87 5.68
C THR A 151 4.13 -0.70 6.51
N GLY A 152 3.43 0.27 5.90
CA GLY A 152 2.82 1.39 6.62
C GLY A 152 1.79 0.92 7.66
N LEU A 153 0.90 0.00 7.27
CA LEU A 153 -0.08 -0.60 8.18
C LEU A 153 0.59 -1.39 9.31
N LEU A 154 1.61 -2.19 9.01
CA LEU A 154 2.38 -2.94 9.99
C LEU A 154 3.05 -2.01 11.00
N ALA A 155 3.71 -0.95 10.53
CA ALA A 155 4.35 0.04 11.39
C ALA A 155 3.34 0.73 12.32
N ALA A 156 2.19 1.17 11.79
CA ALA A 156 1.14 1.77 12.58
C ALA A 156 0.55 0.80 13.62
N LEU A 157 0.36 -0.46 13.25
CA LEU A 157 -0.19 -1.50 14.10
C LEU A 157 0.78 -1.88 15.22
N LEU A 158 2.06 -2.06 14.91
CA LEU A 158 3.10 -2.32 15.92
C LEU A 158 3.22 -1.13 16.88
N ALA A 159 3.29 0.10 16.37
CA ALA A 159 3.31 1.30 17.22
C ALA A 159 2.09 1.37 18.16
N TYR A 160 0.90 1.00 17.67
CA TYR A 160 -0.30 0.89 18.50
C TYR A 160 -0.17 -0.17 19.60
N LEU A 161 0.31 -1.36 19.25
CA LEU A 161 0.46 -2.50 20.17
C LEU A 161 1.51 -2.23 21.25
N TYR A 162 2.64 -1.62 20.89
CA TYR A 162 3.70 -1.25 21.85
C TYR A 162 3.28 -0.13 22.81
N THR A 163 2.39 0.77 22.39
CA THR A 163 1.90 1.87 23.24
C THR A 163 0.73 1.48 24.14
N ALA A 164 0.10 0.32 23.91
CA ALA A 164 -1.00 -0.20 24.71
C ALA A 164 -0.76 -1.65 25.19
N PRO A 165 0.32 -1.91 25.96
CA PRO A 165 0.79 -3.27 26.25
C PRO A 165 -0.11 -4.08 27.21
N THR A 166 -1.08 -3.44 27.87
CA THR A 166 -1.85 -4.04 28.97
C THR A 166 -3.09 -4.83 28.54
N GLN A 167 -3.49 -4.79 27.27
CA GLN A 167 -4.64 -5.55 26.77
C GLN A 167 -4.21 -6.66 25.79
N PRO A 168 -4.81 -7.86 25.87
CA PRO A 168 -4.51 -8.95 24.95
C PRO A 168 -5.20 -8.70 23.60
N TYR A 169 -4.64 -7.82 22.77
CA TYR A 169 -5.11 -7.55 21.42
C TYR A 169 -4.77 -8.69 20.44
N ARG A 170 -5.23 -9.92 20.71
CA ARG A 170 -4.88 -11.13 19.96
C ARG A 170 -5.16 -11.01 18.46
N LEU A 171 -6.28 -10.40 18.09
CA LEU A 171 -6.65 -10.16 16.68
C LEU A 171 -5.70 -9.18 15.99
N LEU A 172 -5.26 -8.13 16.69
CA LEU A 172 -4.30 -7.17 16.15
C LEU A 172 -2.92 -7.80 15.98
N TRP A 173 -2.48 -8.62 16.94
CA TRP A 173 -1.25 -9.40 16.81
C TRP A 173 -1.31 -10.40 15.65
N ALA A 174 -2.43 -11.12 15.49
CA ALA A 174 -2.64 -12.00 14.35
C ALA A 174 -2.57 -11.23 13.02
N GLY A 175 -3.19 -10.04 12.96
CA GLY A 175 -3.10 -9.14 11.81
C GLY A 175 -1.65 -8.70 11.53
N ALA A 176 -0.90 -8.33 12.56
CA ALA A 176 0.51 -7.93 12.42
C ALA A 176 1.38 -9.08 11.89
N ILE A 177 1.15 -10.30 12.38
CA ILE A 177 1.86 -11.50 11.91
C ILE A 177 1.53 -11.79 10.44
N ILE A 178 0.25 -11.73 10.07
CA ILE A 178 -0.18 -11.97 8.68
C ILE A 178 0.42 -10.91 7.74
N ILE A 179 0.36 -9.63 8.10
CA ILE A 179 0.93 -8.55 7.27
C ILE A 179 2.46 -8.69 7.21
N GLY A 180 3.12 -8.93 8.34
CA GLY A 180 4.57 -9.13 8.42
C GLY A 180 5.06 -10.34 7.62
N PHE A 181 4.24 -11.38 7.51
CA PHE A 181 4.47 -12.48 6.59
C PHE A 181 4.27 -12.01 5.14
N LEU A 182 3.13 -11.42 4.78
CA LEU A 182 2.82 -11.10 3.36
C LEU A 182 3.76 -10.07 2.72
N VAL A 183 4.12 -8.99 3.42
CA VAL A 183 4.93 -7.86 2.90
C VAL A 183 6.22 -8.27 2.18
N PRO A 184 7.11 -9.12 2.75
CA PRO A 184 8.31 -9.59 2.05
C PRO A 184 7.99 -10.47 0.84
N GLY A 185 6.82 -11.10 0.79
CA GLY A 185 6.39 -11.93 -0.33
C GLY A 185 6.01 -11.15 -1.59
N PHE A 186 5.95 -9.81 -1.53
CA PHE A 186 5.61 -8.97 -2.68
C PHE A 186 6.82 -8.47 -3.48
N SER A 187 7.99 -8.28 -2.85
CA SER A 187 9.22 -7.84 -3.53
C SER A 187 10.47 -8.25 -2.76
N GLU A 188 11.60 -8.44 -3.45
CA GLU A 188 12.88 -8.77 -2.81
C GLU A 188 13.38 -7.58 -1.97
N ILE A 189 13.07 -6.35 -2.37
CA ILE A 189 13.43 -5.13 -1.64
C ILE A 189 12.77 -5.13 -0.26
N THR A 190 11.49 -5.48 -0.17
CA THR A 190 10.80 -5.58 1.12
C THR A 190 11.24 -6.80 1.92
N ALA A 191 11.67 -7.88 1.27
CA ALA A 191 12.29 -9.01 1.95
C ALA A 191 13.62 -8.63 2.64
N LEU A 192 14.41 -7.71 2.06
CA LEU A 192 15.65 -7.20 2.67
C LEU A 192 15.43 -6.29 3.88
N LEU A 193 14.21 -5.80 4.11
CA LEU A 193 13.89 -5.00 5.30
C LEU A 193 13.64 -5.88 6.53
N LEU A 194 13.38 -7.17 6.34
CA LEU A 194 13.05 -8.11 7.40
C LEU A 194 14.20 -8.33 8.41
N PRO A 195 15.47 -8.46 7.99
CA PRO A 195 16.63 -8.53 8.89
C PRO A 195 16.93 -7.24 9.67
N LEU A 196 16.28 -6.11 9.36
CA LEU A 196 16.50 -4.84 10.07
C LEU A 196 15.52 -4.63 11.23
N VAL A 197 14.48 -5.47 11.31
CA VAL A 197 13.43 -5.42 12.34
C VAL A 197 13.61 -6.53 13.40
N TYR A 198 14.46 -7.52 13.11
CA TYR A 198 14.94 -8.55 14.04
C TYR A 198 16.38 -8.25 14.47
#